data_AF-A0A6I6C877-F1
#
_entry.id   AF-A0A6I6C877-F1
#
_cell.length_a   1.000
_cell.length_b   1.000
_cell.length_c   1.000
_cell.angle_alpha   90.00
_cell.angle_beta   90.00
_cell.angle_gamma   90.00
#
_symmetry.space_group_name_H-M   'P 1'
#
loop_
_entity.id
_entity.type
_entity.pdbx_description
1 polymer ?
#
loop_
_entity_poly.entity_id
_entity_poly.type
_entity_poly.pdbx_seq_one_letter_code
_entity_poly.pdbx_strand_id
1 'polypeptide(L)' 'MEQKNFIENLDKIKEISKKLEDPSTSMEEALELYKIGTEKIKKAKEQLETIEGEVKKVLDDNSLEEFK' A
#
# COMPACT_ATOMS: atom_id res chain seq x y z
N MET A 1 9.30 0.77 11.15
CA MET A 1 9.08 -0.59 10.59
C MET A 1 7.94 -0.59 9.56
N GLU A 2 6.94 0.26 9.71
CA GLU A 2 5.77 0.33 8.80
C GLU A 2 6.08 0.76 7.36
N GLN A 3 7.00 1.72 7.14
CA GLN A 3 7.43 2.08 5.78
C GLN A 3 8.05 0.91 5.00
N LYS A 4 8.85 0.05 5.66
CA LYS A 4 9.39 -1.16 5.01
C LYS A 4 8.28 -2.12 4.62
N ASN A 5 7.25 -2.27 5.47
CA ASN A 5 6.08 -3.10 5.18
C ASN A 5 5.26 -2.55 4.00
N PHE A 6 5.09 -1.23 3.91
CA PHE A 6 4.39 -0.59 2.79
C PHE A 6 5.08 -0.82 1.45
N ILE A 7 6.40 -0.59 1.38
CA ILE A 7 7.19 -0.84 0.15
C ILE A 7 7.13 -2.32 -0.25
N GLU A 8 7.26 -3.24 0.71
CA GLU A 8 7.11 -4.67 0.43
C GLU A 8 5.71 -5.04 -0.07
N ASN A 9 4.65 -4.38 0.41
CA ASN A 9 3.29 -4.60 -0.10
C ASN A 9 3.16 -4.09 -1.53
N LEU A 10 3.74 -2.94 -1.87
CA LEU A 10 3.74 -2.42 -3.24
C LEU A 10 4.48 -3.35 -4.20
N ASP A 11 5.63 -3.90 -3.81
CA ASP A 11 6.37 -4.80 -4.67
C ASP A 11 5.63 -6.12 -4.90
N LYS A 12 4.97 -6.67 -3.87
CA LYS A 12 4.08 -7.82 -4.02
C LYS A 12 2.88 -7.53 -4.93
N ILE A 13 2.31 -6.33 -4.87
CA ILE A 13 1.23 -5.92 -5.79
C ILE A 13 1.74 -5.90 -7.24
N LYS A 14 2.93 -5.33 -7.48
CA LYS A 14 3.54 -5.34 -8.83
C LYS A 14 3.80 -6.75 -9.35
N GLU A 15 4.28 -7.66 -8.49
CA GLU A 15 4.50 -9.06 -8.86
C GLU A 15 3.18 -9.75 -9.23
N ILE A 16 2.12 -9.53 -8.46
CA ILE A 16 0.78 -10.05 -8.76
C ILE A 16 0.27 -9.52 -10.09
N SER A 17 0.40 -8.21 -10.35
CA SER A 17 0.02 -7.62 -11.64
C SER A 17 0.76 -8.24 -12.81
N LYS A 18 2.08 -8.45 -12.68
CA LYS A 18 2.87 -9.13 -13.72
C LYS A 18 2.39 -10.55 -14.00
N LYS A 19 2.04 -11.30 -12.95
CA LYS A 19 1.49 -12.66 -13.11
C LYS A 19 0.11 -12.65 -13.77
N LEU A 20 -0.76 -11.70 -13.41
CA LEU A 20 -2.07 -11.55 -14.04
C LEU A 20 -1.99 -11.22 -15.53
N GLU A 21 -0.93 -10.53 -15.95
CA GLU A 21 -0.65 -10.21 -17.36
C GLU A 21 0.05 -11.36 -18.12
N ASP A 22 0.54 -12.39 -17.42
CA ASP A 22 1.22 -13.52 -18.03
C ASP A 22 0.22 -14.47 -18.70
N PRO A 23 0.34 -14.74 -20.02
CA PRO A 23 -0.56 -15.64 -20.74
C PRO A 23 -0.51 -17.10 -20.26
N SER A 24 0.53 -17.49 -19.53
CA SER A 24 0.66 -18.83 -18.94
C SER A 24 -0.11 -18.99 -17.63
N THR A 25 -0.61 -17.89 -17.05
CA THR A 25 -1.40 -17.91 -15.82
C THR A 25 -2.78 -18.51 -16.09
N SER A 26 -3.09 -19.58 -15.36
CA SER A 26 -4.41 -20.22 -15.46
C SER A 26 -5.51 -19.30 -14.93
N MET A 27 -6.76 -19.52 -15.38
CA MET A 27 -7.91 -18.76 -14.89
C MET A 27 -8.09 -18.88 -13.37
N GLU A 28 -7.90 -20.08 -12.83
CA GLU A 28 -8.03 -20.34 -11.39
C GLU A 28 -6.95 -19.60 -10.58
N GLU A 29 -5.71 -19.63 -11.08
CA GLU A 29 -4.61 -18.87 -10.49
C GLU A 29 -4.83 -17.35 -10.61
N ALA A 30 -5.36 -16.87 -11.74
CA ALA A 30 -5.68 -15.47 -11.94
C ALA A 30 -6.75 -14.97 -10.95
N LEU A 31 -7.77 -15.77 -10.66
CA LEU A 31 -8.80 -15.43 -9.67
C LEU A 31 -8.22 -15.31 -8.26
N GLU A 32 -7.35 -16.24 -7.87
CA GLU A 32 -6.69 -16.20 -6.56
C GLU A 32 -5.73 -15.00 -6.46
N LEU A 33 -4.92 -14.78 -7.51
CA LEU A 33 -4.02 -13.62 -7.61
C LEU A 33 -4.79 -12.30 -7.53
N TYR A 34 -5.95 -12.19 -8.19
CA TYR A 34 -6.80 -11.01 -8.12
C TYR A 34 -7.33 -10.76 -6.70
N LYS A 35 -7.81 -11.80 -6.02
CA LYS A 35 -8.29 -11.70 -4.64
C LYS A 35 -7.18 -11.25 -3.69
N ILE A 36 -6.01 -11.88 -3.78
CA ILE A 36 -4.84 -11.50 -2.96
C ILE A 36 -4.39 -10.07 -3.29
N GLY A 37 -4.36 -9.71 -4.58
CA GLY A 37 -3.95 -8.40 -5.05
C GLY A 37 -4.85 -7.29 -4.51
N THR A 38 -6.17 -7.47 -4.58
CA THR A 38 -7.15 -6.51 -4.08
C THR A 38 -7.07 -6.32 -2.57
N GLU A 39 -6.89 -7.39 -1.79
CA GLU A 39 -6.65 -7.28 -0.34
C GLU A 39 -5.36 -6.53 0.00
N LYS A 40 -4.28 -6.76 -0.76
CA LYS A 40 -3.01 -6.05 -0.56
C LYS A 40 -3.12 -4.57 -0.90
N ILE A 41 -3.82 -4.22 -1.99
CA ILE A 41 -4.07 -2.83 -2.37
C ILE A 41 -4.84 -2.12 -1.25
N LYS A 42 -5.86 -2.76 -0.67
CA LYS A 42 -6.61 -2.19 0.45
C LYS A 42 -5.70 -1.90 1.66
N LYS A 43 -4.87 -2.85 2.06
CA LYS A 43 -3.91 -2.68 3.17
C LYS A 43 -2.88 -1.58 2.89
N ALA A 44 -2.35 -1.52 1.68
CA ALA A 44 -1.42 -0.47 1.29
C ALA A 44 -2.08 0.92 1.36
N LYS A 45 -3.35 1.02 0.96
CA LYS A 45 -4.12 2.27 1.08
C LYS A 45 -4.29 2.70 2.54
N GLU A 46 -4.66 1.79 3.43
CA GLU A 46 -4.79 2.07 4.87
C GLU A 46 -3.46 2.53 5.50
N GLN A 47 -2.35 1.91 5.10
CA GLN A 47 -1.01 2.33 5.52
C GLN A 47 -0.64 3.73 5.02
N LEU A 48 -0.97 4.04 3.77
CA LEU A 48 -0.72 5.37 3.19
C LEU A 48 -1.52 6.45 3.92
N GLU A 49 -2.80 6.22 4.17
CA GLU A 49 -3.67 7.15 4.91
C GLU A 49 -3.14 7.40 6.33
N THR A 50 -2.62 6.35 6.99
CA THR A 50 -1.99 6.48 8.32
C THR A 50 -0.76 7.38 8.27
N ILE A 51 0.15 7.13 7.31
CA ILE A 51 1.38 7.93 7.14
C ILE A 51 1.02 9.39 6.81
N GLU A 52 0.03 9.63 5.94
CA GLU A 52 -0.44 10.98 5.62
C GLU A 52 -1.01 11.70 6.86
N GLY A 53 -1.75 10.98 7.71
CA GLY A 53 -2.26 11.50 8.96
C GLY A 53 -1.15 11.88 9.95
N GLU A 54 -0.14 11.03 10.10
CA GLU A 54 1.03 11.31 10.94
C GLU A 54 1.81 12.53 10.44
N VAL A 55 2.04 12.63 9.12
CA VAL A 55 2.73 13.77 8.51
C VAL A 55 1.95 15.07 8.74
N LYS A 56 0.62 15.06 8.52
CA LYS A 56 -0.23 16.22 8.80
C LYS A 56 -0.16 16.63 10.26
N LYS A 57 -0.27 15.68 11.18
CA LYS A 57 -0.17 15.96 12.62
C LYS A 57 1.17 16.58 12.99
N VAL A 58 2.28 16.06 12.46
CA VAL A 58 3.61 16.64 12.72
C VAL A 58 3.74 18.05 12.13
N LEU A 59 3.16 18.31 10.96
CA LEU A 59 3.15 19.66 10.37
C LEU A 59 2.28 20.63 11.20
N ASP A 60 1.11 20.17 11.66
CA ASP A 60 0.20 20.95 12.50
C ASP A 60 0.82 21.22 13.90
N ASP A 61 1.47 20.23 14.52
CA ASP A 61 2.16 20.36 15.80
C ASP A 61 3.37 21.32 15.70
N ASN A 62 4.13 21.27 14.60
CA ASN A 62 5.20 22.26 14.33
C ASN A 62 4.65 23.66 14.02
N SER A 63 3.42 23.77 13.48
CA SER A 63 2.78 25.07 13.27
C SER A 63 2.26 25.71 14.56
N LEU A 64 1.99 24.90 15.60
CA LEU A 64 1.55 25.38 16.92
C LEU A 64 2.68 25.96 17.78
N GLU A 65 3.96 25.68 17.46
CA GLU A 65 5.11 26.34 18.12
C GLU A 65 5.38 27.77 17.60
N GLU A 66 4.69 28.22 16.53
CA GLU A 66 4.85 29.56 15.97
C GLU A 66 3.86 30.62 16.49
N PHE A 67 3.40 30.60 17.74
CA PHE A 67 2.81 31.82 18.34
C PHE A 67 3.16 32.01 19.82
N LYS A 68 3.98 33.04 20.05
CA LYS A 68 4.19 33.73 21.33
C LYS A 68 2.91 34.35 21.88
#